data_AF-A0A6G3ZK43-F1
#
_entry.id   AF-A0A6G3ZK43-F1
#
_cell.length_a   1.000
_cell.length_b   1.000
_cell.length_c   1.000
_cell.angle_alpha   90.00
_cell.angle_beta   90.00
_cell.angle_gamma   90.00
#
_symmetry.space_group_name_H-M   'P 1'
#
loop_
_entity.id
_entity.type
_entity.pdbx_description
1 polymer ?
#
loop_
_entity_poly.entity_id
_entity_poly.type
_entity_poly.pdbx_seq_one_letter_code
_entity_poly.pdbx_strand_id
1 'polypeptide(L)'
;MTTRTGDTASLLGRLQKEVSDWSEANFGDQPDVNPLLGTGEEAGELADALNLDAAPDEEELDAVGDVLVYLADVCARRDLDLRSAYETARDREPVHDEFFREWTAARGEFERSVLKQRQGIRLDEDRVGGAAERTAAARMLCVLERFAEHRGYSLADCIDCAWYDEVIDREWESTYTN
;
A
#
# COMPACT_ATOMS: atom_id res chain seq x y z
N MET A 1 -3.82 -8.18 -23.76
CA MET A 1 -4.26 -7.55 -22.50
C MET A 1 -5.36 -6.56 -22.82
N THR A 2 -6.59 -6.85 -22.40
CA THR A 2 -7.69 -5.89 -22.45
C THR A 2 -7.51 -5.02 -21.20
N THR A 3 -6.98 -3.80 -21.34
CA THR A 3 -6.79 -2.90 -20.20
C THR A 3 -8.13 -2.67 -19.53
N ARG A 4 -8.29 -3.17 -18.30
CA ARG A 4 -9.39 -2.74 -17.43
C ARG A 4 -9.09 -1.28 -17.09
N THR A 5 -9.55 -0.35 -17.93
CA THR A 5 -9.60 1.09 -17.61
C THR A 5 -10.72 1.35 -16.60
N GLY A 6 -10.72 0.60 -15.51
CA GLY A 6 -11.57 0.83 -14.36
C GLY A 6 -11.08 2.07 -13.61
N ASP A 7 -12.01 2.74 -12.95
CA ASP A 7 -11.70 3.79 -11.98
C ASP A 7 -10.76 3.26 -10.89
N THR A 8 -9.54 3.81 -10.79
CA THR A 8 -8.51 3.42 -9.80
C THR A 8 -9.08 3.40 -8.38
N ALA A 9 -9.95 4.35 -8.04
CA ALA A 9 -10.57 4.40 -6.72
C ALA A 9 -11.44 3.16 -6.45
N SER A 10 -12.26 2.76 -7.43
CA SER A 10 -13.07 1.55 -7.36
C SER A 10 -12.22 0.28 -7.31
N LEU A 11 -11.09 0.25 -8.04
CA LEU A 11 -10.14 -0.86 -8.00
C LEU A 11 -9.51 -1.02 -6.61
N LEU A 12 -9.04 0.07 -6.00
CA LEU A 12 -8.44 0.05 -4.66
C LEU A 12 -9.44 -0.41 -3.59
N GLY A 13 -10.71 0.02 -3.68
CA GLY A 13 -11.75 -0.44 -2.78
C GLY A 13 -12.03 -1.95 -2.91
N ARG A 14 -11.96 -2.49 -4.12
CA ARG A 14 -12.07 -3.93 -4.36
C ARG A 14 -10.85 -4.69 -3.83
N LEU A 15 -9.64 -4.21 -4.14
CA LEU A 15 -8.38 -4.79 -3.65
C LEU A 15 -8.39 -4.90 -2.13
N GLN A 16 -8.72 -3.82 -1.42
CA GLN A 16 -8.76 -3.82 0.04
C GLN A 16 -9.69 -4.91 0.59
N LYS A 17 -10.88 -5.07 -0.01
CA LYS A 17 -11.82 -6.10 0.42
C LYS A 17 -11.25 -7.50 0.18
N GLU A 18 -10.73 -7.76 -1.01
CA GLU A 18 -10.20 -9.08 -1.39
C GLU A 18 -8.97 -9.46 -0.54
N VAL A 19 -8.04 -8.52 -0.35
CA VAL A 19 -6.86 -8.70 0.51
C VAL A 19 -7.28 -8.92 1.97
N SER A 20 -8.27 -8.17 2.48
CA SER A 20 -8.77 -8.37 3.84
C SER A 20 -9.32 -9.77 4.05
N ASP A 21 -10.20 -10.22 3.14
CA ASP A 21 -10.82 -11.55 3.20
C ASP A 21 -9.75 -12.66 3.13
N TRP A 22 -8.77 -12.51 2.23
CA TRP A 22 -7.69 -13.47 2.05
C TRP A 22 -6.70 -13.47 3.23
N SER A 23 -6.30 -12.30 3.73
CA SER A 23 -5.36 -12.16 4.85
C SER A 23 -5.98 -12.71 6.14
N GLU A 24 -7.27 -12.50 6.38
CA GLU A 24 -7.98 -13.10 7.51
C GLU A 24 -8.05 -14.63 7.40
N ALA A 25 -8.31 -15.17 6.20
CA ALA A 25 -8.36 -16.62 5.99
C ALA A 25 -7.01 -17.31 6.21
N ASN A 26 -5.90 -16.67 5.84
CA ASN A 26 -4.56 -17.27 5.88
C ASN A 26 -3.77 -16.96 7.17
N PHE A 27 -3.95 -15.76 7.74
CA PHE A 27 -3.19 -15.28 8.90
C PHE A 27 -4.04 -14.96 10.12
N GLY A 28 -5.37 -14.96 10.00
CA GLY A 28 -6.28 -14.64 11.09
C GLY A 28 -6.07 -13.24 11.67
N ASP A 29 -6.24 -13.16 12.99
CA ASP A 29 -6.07 -11.92 13.75
C ASP A 29 -4.58 -11.67 14.07
N GLN A 30 -3.82 -11.24 13.05
CA GLN A 30 -2.45 -10.77 13.23
C GLN A 30 -2.38 -9.27 13.57
N PRO A 31 -1.34 -8.83 14.30
CA PRO A 31 -1.11 -7.42 14.58
C PRO A 31 -1.01 -6.58 13.29
N ASP A 32 -1.69 -5.43 13.29
CA ASP A 32 -1.68 -4.45 12.20
C ASP A 32 -0.29 -3.92 11.80
N VAL A 33 0.68 -4.01 12.71
CA VAL A 33 2.07 -3.64 12.41
C VAL A 33 2.77 -4.62 11.47
N ASN A 34 2.31 -5.87 11.37
CA ASN A 34 2.91 -6.84 10.47
C ASN A 34 2.76 -6.39 9.01
N PRO A 35 1.54 -6.12 8.50
CA PRO A 35 1.41 -5.61 7.13
C PRO A 35 2.04 -4.22 6.96
N LEU A 36 2.10 -3.38 8.01
CA LEU A 36 2.84 -2.11 7.92
C LEU A 36 4.35 -2.33 7.69
N LEU A 37 4.95 -3.33 8.33
CA LEU A 37 6.34 -3.72 8.07
C LEU A 37 6.50 -4.24 6.64
N GLY A 38 5.53 -5.02 6.16
CA GLY A 38 5.49 -5.51 4.77
C GLY A 38 5.57 -4.37 3.75
N THR A 39 4.81 -3.27 3.91
CA THR A 39 4.94 -2.10 3.00
C THR A 39 6.37 -1.55 2.93
N GLY A 40 7.17 -1.75 3.98
CA GLY A 40 8.55 -1.32 4.04
C GLY A 40 9.55 -2.27 3.42
N GLU A 41 9.29 -3.57 3.51
CA GLU A 41 10.03 -4.64 2.86
C GLU A 41 9.92 -4.50 1.35
N GLU A 42 8.69 -4.42 0.83
CA GLU A 42 8.42 -4.32 -0.61
C GLU A 42 8.92 -3.02 -1.24
N ALA A 43 8.92 -1.92 -0.49
CA ALA A 43 9.56 -0.70 -0.95
C ALA A 43 11.10 -0.82 -1.06
N GLY A 44 11.70 -1.72 -0.27
CA GLY A 44 13.11 -2.09 -0.40
C GLY A 44 13.35 -2.94 -1.65
N GLU A 45 12.48 -3.92 -1.91
CA GLU A 45 12.53 -4.74 -3.14
C GLU A 45 12.37 -3.89 -4.40
N LEU A 46 11.44 -2.92 -4.37
CA LEU A 46 11.31 -1.94 -5.44
C LEU A 46 12.59 -1.14 -5.66
N ALA A 47 13.32 -0.78 -4.59
CA ALA A 47 14.59 -0.07 -4.71
C ALA A 47 15.68 -0.93 -5.36
N ASP A 48 15.67 -2.24 -5.11
CA ASP A 48 16.61 -3.20 -5.67
C ASP A 48 16.27 -3.52 -7.15
N ALA A 49 14.97 -3.61 -7.49
CA ALA A 49 14.49 -3.87 -8.85
C ALA A 49 14.61 -2.65 -9.79
N LEU A 50 14.63 -1.42 -9.24
CA LEU A 50 14.55 -0.21 -10.04
C LEU A 50 15.78 0.01 -10.95
N ASN A 51 15.56 -0.10 -12.25
CA ASN A 51 16.52 0.30 -13.27
C ASN A 51 16.03 1.54 -14.04
N LEU A 52 16.52 2.72 -13.64
CA LEU A 52 16.12 4.01 -14.21
C LEU A 52 16.50 4.17 -15.69
N ASP A 53 17.47 3.40 -16.19
CA ASP A 53 17.92 3.44 -17.59
C ASP A 53 17.17 2.42 -18.47
N ALA A 54 16.31 1.59 -17.87
CA ALA A 54 15.50 0.60 -18.56
C ALA A 54 14.01 0.92 -18.51
N ALA A 55 13.27 0.34 -19.45
CA ALA A 55 11.82 0.27 -19.36
C ALA A 55 11.43 -0.58 -18.13
N PRO A 56 10.30 -0.28 -17.47
CA PRO A 56 9.79 -1.12 -16.38
C PRO A 56 9.60 -2.56 -16.83
N ASP A 57 9.95 -3.49 -15.96
CA ASP A 57 9.72 -4.92 -16.12
C ASP A 57 8.75 -5.43 -15.05
N GLU A 58 8.50 -6.74 -15.09
CA GLU A 58 7.54 -7.40 -14.21
C GLU A 58 7.93 -7.30 -12.73
N GLU A 59 9.23 -7.35 -12.40
CA GLU A 59 9.74 -7.21 -11.03
C GLU A 59 9.43 -5.82 -10.45
N GLU A 60 9.57 -4.76 -11.24
CA GLU A 60 9.19 -3.40 -10.81
C GLU A 60 7.67 -3.28 -10.56
N LEU A 61 6.84 -3.88 -11.43
CA LEU A 61 5.38 -3.86 -11.30
C LEU A 61 4.90 -4.66 -10.09
N ASP A 62 5.49 -5.84 -9.87
CA ASP A 62 5.21 -6.74 -8.76
C ASP A 62 5.51 -6.05 -7.43
N ALA A 63 6.70 -5.46 -7.28
CA ALA A 63 7.08 -4.76 -6.05
C ALA A 63 6.15 -3.57 -5.71
N VAL A 64 5.71 -2.79 -6.71
CA VAL A 64 4.69 -1.74 -6.48
C VAL A 64 3.35 -2.36 -6.09
N GLY A 65 2.98 -3.48 -6.71
CA GLY A 65 1.77 -4.23 -6.42
C GLY A 65 1.75 -4.78 -4.99
N ASP A 66 2.84 -5.37 -4.53
CA ASP A 66 2.97 -5.92 -3.18
C ASP A 66 2.94 -4.82 -2.11
N VAL A 67 3.54 -3.66 -2.38
CA VAL A 67 3.35 -2.48 -1.53
C VAL A 67 1.86 -2.14 -1.38
N LEU A 68 1.08 -2.18 -2.47
CA LEU A 68 -0.37 -1.91 -2.43
C LEU A 68 -1.14 -3.00 -1.68
N VAL A 69 -0.77 -4.27 -1.82
CA VAL A 69 -1.37 -5.40 -1.09
C VAL A 69 -1.17 -5.23 0.42
N TYR A 70 0.05 -4.97 0.88
CA TYR A 70 0.31 -4.73 2.29
C TYR A 70 -0.35 -3.45 2.81
N LEU A 71 -0.39 -2.38 2.00
CA LEU A 71 -1.08 -1.15 2.36
C LEU A 71 -2.59 -1.36 2.49
N ALA A 72 -3.18 -2.20 1.64
CA ALA A 72 -4.58 -2.61 1.71
C ALA A 72 -4.87 -3.40 3.00
N ASP A 73 -4.02 -4.37 3.36
CA ASP A 73 -4.19 -5.17 4.59
C ASP A 73 -4.09 -4.30 5.86
N VAL A 74 -3.05 -3.46 5.99
CA VAL A 74 -2.93 -2.56 7.16
C VAL A 74 -4.10 -1.59 7.26
N CYS A 75 -4.62 -1.09 6.13
CA CYS A 75 -5.79 -0.22 6.12
C CYS A 75 -7.05 -0.95 6.57
N ALA A 76 -7.29 -2.18 6.10
CA ALA A 76 -8.44 -2.99 6.53
C ALA A 76 -8.42 -3.27 8.04
N ARG A 77 -7.26 -3.69 8.57
CA ARG A 77 -7.09 -3.97 10.01
C ARG A 77 -7.26 -2.75 10.91
N ARG A 78 -7.08 -1.55 10.35
CA ARG A 78 -7.20 -0.27 11.06
C ARG A 78 -8.48 0.50 10.75
N ASP A 79 -9.45 -0.12 10.08
CA ASP A 79 -10.72 0.50 9.68
C ASP A 79 -10.51 1.80 8.85
N LEU A 80 -9.53 1.76 7.95
CA LEU A 80 -9.22 2.84 7.02
C LEU A 80 -9.72 2.46 5.62
N ASP A 81 -10.56 3.29 5.04
CA ASP A 81 -11.06 3.10 3.67
C ASP A 81 -10.03 3.63 2.66
N LEU A 82 -9.36 2.72 1.95
CA LEU A 82 -8.28 3.00 1.01
C LEU A 82 -8.78 3.80 -0.19
N ARG A 83 -10.00 3.51 -0.66
CA ARG A 83 -10.66 4.26 -1.73
C ARG A 83 -10.83 5.73 -1.35
N SER A 84 -11.41 6.02 -0.19
CA SER A 84 -11.62 7.37 0.31
C SER A 84 -10.29 8.09 0.56
N ALA A 85 -9.28 7.39 1.04
CA ALA A 85 -7.93 7.93 1.18
C ALA A 85 -7.38 8.39 -0.18
N TYR A 86 -7.46 7.53 -1.19
CA TYR A 86 -7.05 7.86 -2.56
C TYR A 86 -7.81 9.06 -3.14
N GLU A 87 -9.15 9.04 -3.07
CA GLU A 87 -10.00 10.13 -3.57
C GLU A 87 -9.67 11.48 -2.89
N THR A 88 -9.24 11.46 -1.63
CA THR A 88 -8.83 12.67 -0.88
C THR A 88 -7.45 13.21 -1.30
N ALA A 89 -6.56 12.35 -1.80
CA ALA A 89 -5.21 12.74 -2.18
C ALA A 89 -5.04 13.08 -3.65
N ARG A 90 -5.87 12.53 -4.55
CA ARG A 90 -5.70 12.68 -6.00
C ARG A 90 -5.64 14.13 -6.49
N ASP A 91 -6.32 15.05 -5.79
CA ASP A 91 -6.40 16.47 -6.15
C ASP A 91 -5.28 17.32 -5.49
N ARG A 92 -4.34 16.71 -4.76
CA ARG A 92 -3.25 17.43 -4.07
C ARG A 92 -2.13 17.79 -5.04
N GLU A 93 -1.51 18.95 -4.82
CA GLU A 93 -0.41 19.45 -5.64
C GLU A 93 0.78 18.48 -5.72
N PRO A 94 1.60 18.58 -6.78
CA PRO A 94 2.78 17.74 -6.96
C PRO A 94 3.70 17.82 -5.75
N VAL A 95 4.17 16.66 -5.32
CA VAL A 95 5.27 16.52 -4.38
C VAL A 95 6.44 15.97 -5.20
N HIS A 96 7.59 16.58 -4.98
CA HIS A 96 8.86 16.52 -5.72
C HIS A 96 9.30 15.18 -6.33
N ASP A 97 10.21 15.23 -7.31
CA ASP A 97 10.79 14.12 -8.10
C ASP A 97 11.54 13.02 -7.30
N GLU A 98 11.46 12.98 -5.97
CA GLU A 98 12.19 12.03 -5.12
C GLU A 98 11.23 11.01 -4.47
N PHE A 99 10.83 9.99 -5.24
CA PHE A 99 9.92 8.91 -4.79
C PHE A 99 10.27 8.39 -3.39
N PHE A 100 11.50 7.92 -3.17
CA PHE A 100 11.89 7.31 -1.89
C PHE A 100 11.84 8.28 -0.72
N ARG A 101 12.13 9.57 -0.93
CA ARG A 101 12.05 10.57 0.13
C ARG A 101 10.61 10.78 0.56
N GLU A 102 9.71 10.97 -0.41
CA GLU A 102 8.29 11.22 -0.14
C GLU A 102 7.59 9.98 0.41
N TRP A 103 7.93 8.80 -0.13
CA TRP A 103 7.50 7.51 0.39
C TRP A 103 7.91 7.33 1.85
N THR A 104 9.20 7.50 2.16
CA THR A 104 9.74 7.36 3.52
C THR A 104 9.08 8.34 4.48
N ALA A 105 8.84 9.59 4.04
CA ALA A 105 8.16 10.59 4.86
C ALA A 105 6.71 10.20 5.16
N ALA A 106 5.94 9.79 4.15
CA ALA A 106 4.54 9.39 4.32
C ALA A 106 4.42 8.13 5.20
N ARG A 107 5.24 7.11 4.95
CA ARG A 107 5.31 5.90 5.76
C ARG A 107 5.68 6.21 7.21
N GLY A 108 6.70 7.05 7.44
CA GLY A 108 7.10 7.46 8.79
C GLY A 108 6.01 8.22 9.55
N GLU A 109 5.13 8.94 8.86
CA GLU A 109 3.95 9.56 9.48
C GLU A 109 2.92 8.51 9.93
N PHE A 110 2.69 7.49 9.11
CA PHE A 110 1.83 6.35 9.45
C PHE A 110 2.39 5.60 10.66
N GLU A 111 3.65 5.14 10.58
CA GLU A 111 4.34 4.40 11.63
C GLU A 111 4.35 5.16 12.95
N ARG A 112 4.58 6.48 12.91
CA ARG A 112 4.53 7.33 14.10
C ARG A 112 3.16 7.33 14.76
N SER A 113 2.07 7.39 13.99
CA SER A 113 0.71 7.35 14.53
C SER A 113 0.42 5.99 15.18
N VAL A 114 0.76 4.90 14.49
CA VAL A 114 0.56 3.53 14.96
C VAL A 114 1.36 3.27 16.23
N LEU A 115 2.65 3.63 16.23
CA LEU A 115 3.55 3.44 17.37
C LEU A 115 3.02 4.15 18.62
N LYS A 116 2.57 5.41 18.49
CA LYS A 116 2.06 6.20 19.62
C LYS A 116 0.75 5.65 20.18
N GLN A 117 -0.15 5.18 19.32
CA GLN A 117 -1.36 4.49 19.76
C GLN A 117 -1.04 3.22 20.54
N ARG A 118 -0.12 2.39 20.02
CA ARG A 118 0.32 1.16 20.70
C ARG A 118 0.99 1.44 22.05
N GLN A 119 1.70 2.56 22.16
CA GLN A 119 2.34 2.99 23.41
C GLN A 119 1.39 3.72 24.37
N GLY A 120 0.18 4.11 23.92
CA GLY A 120 -0.75 4.90 24.73
C GLY A 120 -0.23 6.31 25.06
N ILE A 121 0.61 6.91 24.20
CA ILE A 121 1.21 8.22 24.44
C ILE A 121 0.77 9.26 23.40
N ARG A 122 0.60 10.51 23.85
CA ARG A 122 0.35 11.67 22.97
C ARG A 122 -0.84 11.49 22.01
N LEU A 123 -1.90 10.84 22.51
CA LEU A 123 -3.10 10.50 21.74
C LEU A 123 -3.93 11.73 21.35
N ASP A 124 -3.63 12.88 21.96
CA ASP A 124 -4.24 14.18 21.72
C ASP A 124 -3.57 14.99 20.59
N GLU A 125 -2.43 14.51 20.05
CA GLU A 125 -1.78 15.18 18.93
C GLU A 125 -2.50 14.91 17.61
N ASP A 126 -2.71 15.93 16.77
CA ASP A 126 -3.35 15.83 15.44
C ASP A 126 -2.70 14.84 14.46
N ARG A 127 -1.48 14.39 14.79
CA ARG A 127 -0.68 13.42 14.02
C ARG A 127 -0.79 11.98 14.53
N VAL A 128 -1.80 11.69 15.34
CA VAL A 128 -2.09 10.38 15.92
C VAL A 128 -3.57 10.04 15.70
N GLY A 129 -3.86 8.78 15.40
CA GLY A 129 -5.21 8.25 15.19
C GLY A 129 -5.60 8.13 13.71
N GLY A 130 -6.82 7.65 13.47
CA GLY A 130 -7.27 7.25 12.12
C GLY A 130 -7.27 8.39 11.09
N ALA A 131 -7.46 9.65 11.50
CA ALA A 131 -7.38 10.79 10.59
C ALA A 131 -5.95 11.05 10.07
N ALA A 132 -4.96 10.94 10.97
CA ALA A 132 -3.55 11.08 10.62
C ALA A 132 -3.09 9.91 9.73
N GLU A 133 -3.52 8.70 10.03
CA GLU A 133 -3.17 7.50 9.25
C GLU A 133 -3.82 7.50 7.88
N ARG A 134 -5.10 7.88 7.78
CA ARG A 134 -5.75 8.06 6.47
C ARG A 134 -5.03 9.08 5.63
N THR A 135 -4.55 10.17 6.24
CA THR A 135 -3.75 11.19 5.53
C THR A 135 -2.41 10.63 5.06
N ALA A 136 -1.74 9.82 5.89
CA ALA A 136 -0.49 9.17 5.53
C ALA A 136 -0.68 8.13 4.41
N ALA A 137 -1.67 7.25 4.52
CA ALA A 137 -2.05 6.28 3.49
C ALA A 137 -2.38 6.96 2.15
N ALA A 138 -3.15 8.04 2.20
CA ALA A 138 -3.48 8.84 1.02
C ALA A 138 -2.22 9.42 0.34
N ARG A 139 -1.22 9.86 1.13
CA ARG A 139 0.07 10.32 0.60
C ARG A 139 0.88 9.17 0.00
N MET A 140 0.91 8.01 0.65
CA MET A 140 1.59 6.81 0.13
C MET A 140 1.02 6.42 -1.23
N LEU A 141 -0.30 6.36 -1.39
CA LEU A 141 -0.97 6.06 -2.67
C LEU A 141 -0.63 7.08 -3.76
N CYS A 142 -0.66 8.38 -3.43
CA CYS A 142 -0.31 9.44 -4.37
C CYS A 142 1.15 9.35 -4.85
N VAL A 143 2.06 8.96 -3.96
CA VAL A 143 3.47 8.74 -4.30
C VAL A 143 3.64 7.53 -5.22
N LEU A 144 2.97 6.42 -4.94
CA LEU A 144 2.99 5.22 -5.80
C LEU A 144 2.38 5.48 -7.18
N GLU A 145 1.23 6.16 -7.23
CA GLU A 145 0.56 6.48 -8.51
C GLU A 145 1.46 7.32 -9.41
N ARG A 146 2.07 8.37 -8.85
CA ARG A 146 2.97 9.24 -9.63
C ARG A 146 4.23 8.51 -10.07
N PHE A 147 4.76 7.64 -9.21
CA PHE A 147 5.89 6.80 -9.58
C PHE A 147 5.52 5.90 -10.77
N ALA A 148 4.39 5.20 -10.69
CA ALA A 148 3.87 4.37 -11.77
C ALA A 148 3.67 5.18 -13.07
N GLU A 149 2.99 6.32 -12.99
CA GLU A 149 2.76 7.21 -14.13
C GLU A 149 4.07 7.71 -14.76
N HIS A 150 5.05 8.08 -13.93
CA HIS A 150 6.36 8.52 -14.39
C HIS A 150 7.13 7.40 -15.09
N ARG A 151 6.99 6.17 -14.60
CA ARG A 151 7.62 4.99 -15.17
C ARG A 151 6.87 4.45 -16.39
N GLY A 152 5.62 4.85 -16.61
CA GLY A 152 4.84 4.55 -17.81
C GLY A 152 3.84 3.41 -17.66
N TYR A 153 3.44 3.08 -16.44
CA TYR A 153 2.37 2.12 -16.12
C TYR A 153 1.37 2.73 -15.11
N SER A 154 0.34 1.98 -14.76
CA SER A 154 -0.69 2.39 -13.81
C SER A 154 -0.68 1.51 -12.56
N LEU A 155 -1.29 1.99 -11.47
CA LEU A 155 -1.53 1.15 -10.29
C LEU A 155 -2.37 -0.09 -10.64
N ALA A 156 -3.22 0.00 -11.67
CA ALA A 156 -4.00 -1.15 -12.12
C ALA A 156 -3.12 -2.25 -12.70
N ASP A 157 -2.07 -1.89 -13.46
CA ASP A 157 -1.11 -2.86 -14.00
C ASP A 157 -0.34 -3.54 -12.86
N CYS A 158 0.06 -2.80 -11.82
CA CYS A 158 0.74 -3.35 -10.64
C CYS A 158 -0.17 -4.30 -9.84
N ILE A 159 -1.45 -3.92 -9.65
CA ILE A 159 -2.42 -4.77 -8.95
C ILE A 159 -2.72 -6.04 -9.75
N ASP A 160 -2.88 -5.94 -11.08
CA ASP A 160 -3.08 -7.11 -11.91
C ASP A 160 -1.87 -8.06 -11.81
N CYS A 161 -0.65 -7.53 -11.86
CA CYS A 161 0.60 -8.30 -11.70
C CYS A 161 0.69 -9.01 -10.34
N ALA A 162 0.76 -8.26 -9.23
CA ALA A 162 1.03 -8.87 -7.92
C ALA A 162 -0.19 -9.63 -7.36
N TRP A 163 -1.39 -9.04 -7.46
CA TRP A 163 -2.55 -9.62 -6.79
C TRP A 163 -3.23 -10.69 -7.64
N TYR A 164 -3.60 -10.36 -8.88
CA TYR A 164 -4.45 -11.23 -9.68
C TYR A 164 -3.67 -12.32 -10.42
N ASP A 165 -2.44 -12.05 -10.86
CA ASP A 165 -1.60 -13.04 -11.54
C ASP A 165 -0.85 -13.93 -10.52
N GLU A 166 -0.44 -13.37 -9.37
CA GLU A 166 0.45 -14.07 -8.44
C GLU A 166 -0.19 -14.53 -7.12
N VAL A 167 -0.88 -13.66 -6.37
CA VAL A 167 -1.24 -13.95 -4.96
C VAL A 167 -2.61 -14.59 -4.76
N ILE A 168 -3.65 -14.15 -5.47
CA ILE A 168 -5.06 -14.49 -5.14
C ILE A 168 -5.35 -16.00 -5.11
N ASP A 169 -4.67 -16.77 -5.95
CA ASP A 169 -4.84 -18.22 -6.08
C ASP A 169 -3.84 -19.03 -5.21
N ARG A 170 -2.98 -18.37 -4.42
CA ARG A 170 -2.03 -19.05 -3.53
C ARG A 170 -2.77 -19.64 -2.32
N GLU A 171 -2.70 -20.96 -2.15
CA GLU A 171 -3.02 -21.64 -0.91
C GLU A 171 -1.83 -21.55 0.04
N TRP A 172 -1.92 -20.76 1.12
CA TRP A 172 -0.90 -20.74 2.16
C TRP A 172 -1.22 -21.78 3.23
N GLU A 173 -0.44 -22.86 3.24
CA GLU A 173 -0.37 -23.75 4.40
C GLU A 173 0.43 -23.06 5.53
N SER A 174 -0.23 -22.17 6.27
CA SER A 174 0.37 -21.56 7.45
C SER A 174 0.52 -22.60 8.56
N THR A 175 1.78 -22.95 8.90
CA THR A 175 2.09 -23.75 10.09
C THR A 175 2.08 -22.92 11.38
N TYR A 176 1.68 -21.65 11.33
CA TYR A 176 1.57 -20.79 12.51
C TYR A 176 0.30 -21.15 13.29
N THR A 177 0.42 -22.12 14.21
CA THR A 177 -0.52 -22.28 15.31
C THR A 177 -0.24 -21.22 16.37
N ASN A 178 -1.23 -20.36 16.63
CA ASN A 178 -1.28 -19.46 17.80
C ASN A 178 -1.17 -20.22 19.13
#